data_AF-A0A841I2K9-F1
#
_entry.id   AF-A0A841I2K9-F1
#
_cell.length_a   1.000
_cell.length_b   1.000
_cell.length_c   1.000
_cell.angle_alpha   90.00
_cell.angle_beta   90.00
_cell.angle_gamma   90.00
#
_symmetry.space_group_name_H-M   'P 1'
#
loop_
_entity.id
_entity.type
_entity.pdbx_description
1 polymer ?
#
loop_
_entity_poly.entity_id
_entity_poly.type
_entity_poly.pdbx_seq_one_letter_code
_entity_poly.pdbx_strand_id
1 'polypeptide(L)'
;MTRAEFDALLASLIERDGALLFRDQAGPSRKGDEDVDLYVFSGHLEALRSEEIDGEIEEHLMDLGYPPAASEEAAWEQVRDFYLERGCVLLRVEADEYVLSEQLAQHLKLL
;
A
#
# COMPACT_ATOMS: atom_id res chain seq x y z
N MET A 1 -6.59 -6.99 8.96
CA MET A 1 -8.03 -6.96 8.58
C MET A 1 -8.31 -8.12 7.64
N THR A 2 -9.58 -8.48 7.44
CA THR A 2 -10.00 -9.47 6.43
C THR A 2 -9.98 -8.86 5.03
N ARG A 3 -9.94 -9.68 3.97
CA ARG A 3 -10.05 -9.18 2.59
C ARG A 3 -11.34 -8.38 2.37
N ALA A 4 -12.47 -8.84 2.91
CA ALA A 4 -13.75 -8.14 2.76
C ALA A 4 -13.78 -6.75 3.44
N GLU A 5 -13.15 -6.59 4.61
CA GLU A 5 -13.02 -5.29 5.26
C GLU A 5 -12.12 -4.35 4.46
N PHE A 6 -11.06 -4.89 3.86
CA PHE A 6 -10.15 -4.14 3.01
C PHE A 6 -10.82 -3.69 1.71
N ASP A 7 -11.55 -4.57 1.02
CA ASP A 7 -12.29 -4.21 -0.19
C ASP A 7 -13.36 -3.15 0.11
N ALA A 8 -14.00 -3.23 1.27
CA ALA A 8 -14.95 -2.20 1.72
C ALA A 8 -14.26 -0.85 1.98
N LEU A 9 -13.05 -0.87 2.53
CA LEU A 9 -12.22 0.33 2.66
C LEU A 9 -11.90 0.92 1.29
N LEU A 10 -11.37 0.12 0.36
CA LEU A 10 -11.04 0.58 -1.00
C LEU A 10 -12.27 1.15 -1.73
N ALA A 11 -13.40 0.45 -1.65
CA ALA A 11 -14.66 0.92 -2.23
C ALA A 11 -15.16 2.25 -1.63
N SER A 12 -14.76 2.58 -0.39
CA SER A 12 -15.10 3.87 0.24
C SER A 12 -14.23 5.04 -0.24
N LEU A 13 -13.18 4.76 -1.00
CA LEU A 13 -12.22 5.74 -1.51
C LEU A 13 -12.49 6.10 -2.98
N ILE A 14 -11.97 7.25 -3.37
CA ILE A 14 -11.71 7.64 -4.76
C ILE A 14 -10.26 8.12 -4.87
N GLU A 15 -9.67 7.95 -6.04
CA GLU A 15 -8.44 8.63 -6.43
C GLU A 15 -8.82 9.95 -7.11
N ARG A 16 -8.17 11.04 -6.70
CA ARG A 16 -8.29 12.34 -7.35
C ARG A 16 -6.97 13.09 -7.26
N ASP A 17 -6.45 13.50 -8.42
CA ASP A 17 -5.29 14.38 -8.56
C ASP A 17 -4.02 13.82 -7.87
N GLY A 18 -3.84 12.49 -7.85
CA GLY A 18 -2.75 11.75 -7.20
C GLY A 18 -2.98 11.45 -5.71
N ALA A 19 -4.20 11.63 -5.19
CA ALA A 19 -4.51 11.47 -3.77
C ALA A 19 -5.75 10.62 -3.53
N LEU A 20 -5.68 9.76 -2.52
CA LEU A 20 -6.82 9.01 -2.01
C LEU A 20 -7.69 9.91 -1.14
N LEU A 21 -8.99 9.89 -1.36
CA LEU A 21 -9.99 10.62 -0.58
C LEU A 21 -11.16 9.69 -0.26
N PHE A 22 -11.73 9.82 0.95
CA PHE A 22 -13.01 9.19 1.22
C PHE A 22 -14.13 9.85 0.40
N ARG A 23 -15.03 9.03 -0.16
CA ARG A 23 -16.15 9.49 -1.01
C ARG A 23 -17.03 10.52 -0.32
N ASP A 24 -17.27 10.38 0.98
CA ASP A 24 -18.07 11.32 1.77
C ASP A 24 -17.38 12.69 1.97
N GLN A 25 -16.04 12.74 1.84
CA GLN A 25 -15.22 13.96 1.95
C GLN A 25 -14.93 14.59 0.58
N ALA A 26 -14.98 13.81 -0.50
CA ALA A 26 -14.64 14.25 -1.84
C ALA A 26 -15.64 15.25 -2.47
N GLY A 27 -16.84 15.36 -1.92
CA GLY A 27 -17.93 16.14 -2.51
C GLY A 27 -18.41 15.54 -3.83
N PRO A 28 -18.95 16.35 -4.76
CA PRO A 28 -19.41 15.84 -6.06
C PRO A 28 -18.28 15.20 -6.86
N SER A 29 -18.60 14.12 -7.58
CA SER A 29 -17.68 13.49 -8.52
C SER A 29 -17.27 14.48 -9.62
N ARG A 30 -16.01 14.40 -10.02
CA ARG A 30 -15.36 15.22 -11.04
C ARG A 30 -14.86 14.33 -12.17
N LYS A 31 -14.65 14.94 -13.34
CA LYS A 31 -14.02 14.27 -14.45
C LYS A 31 -12.57 13.94 -14.08
N GLY A 32 -12.20 12.66 -14.19
CA GLY A 32 -10.86 12.18 -13.83
C GLY A 32 -10.78 11.57 -12.43
N ASP A 33 -11.87 11.56 -11.66
CA ASP A 33 -11.93 10.73 -10.46
C ASP A 33 -11.93 9.25 -10.86
N GLU A 34 -11.15 8.44 -10.17
CA GLU A 34 -11.10 6.99 -10.38
C GLU A 34 -11.60 6.25 -9.13
N ASP A 35 -12.29 5.12 -9.37
CA ASP A 35 -12.64 4.19 -8.30
C ASP A 35 -11.36 3.48 -7.84
N VAL A 36 -11.18 3.33 -6.53
CA VAL A 36 -9.97 2.73 -5.97
C VAL A 36 -10.16 1.22 -5.87
N ASP A 37 -9.43 0.49 -6.70
CA ASP A 37 -9.18 -0.94 -6.54
C ASP A 37 -7.77 -1.19 -5.98
N LEU A 38 -7.38 -2.46 -5.88
CA LEU A 38 -6.07 -2.83 -5.35
C LEU A 38 -4.90 -2.28 -6.19
N TYR A 39 -5.07 -2.19 -7.52
CA TYR A 39 -4.04 -1.69 -8.42
C TYR A 39 -3.86 -0.17 -8.29
N VAL A 40 -4.95 0.58 -8.19
CA VAL A 40 -4.89 2.02 -7.91
C VAL A 40 -4.29 2.24 -6.52
N PHE A 41 -4.71 1.46 -5.52
CA PHE A 41 -4.21 1.56 -4.15
C PHE A 41 -2.70 1.28 -4.05
N SER A 42 -2.18 0.30 -4.79
CA SER A 42 -0.75 -0.05 -4.75
C SER A 42 0.16 1.09 -5.21
N GLY A 43 -0.31 1.98 -6.09
CA GLY A 43 0.42 3.18 -6.50
C GLY A 43 0.66 4.20 -5.38
N HIS A 44 0.00 4.05 -4.23
CA HIS A 44 0.19 4.90 -3.05
C HIS A 44 1.01 4.22 -1.94
N LEU A 45 1.40 2.96 -2.12
CA LEU A 45 2.18 2.21 -1.15
C LEU A 45 3.67 2.49 -1.30
N GLU A 46 4.39 2.39 -0.20
CA GLU A 46 5.85 2.49 -0.19
C GLU A 46 6.49 1.16 -0.65
N ALA A 47 5.86 0.04 -0.28
CA ALA A 47 6.22 -1.31 -0.71
C ALA A 47 5.03 -2.25 -0.46
N LEU A 48 5.01 -3.39 -1.14
CA LEU A 48 3.99 -4.42 -0.92
C LEU A 48 4.52 -5.83 -1.18
N ARG A 49 3.86 -6.80 -0.56
CA ARG A 49 3.91 -8.21 -0.93
C ARG A 49 2.49 -8.73 -0.99
N SER A 50 2.07 -9.12 -2.18
CA SER A 50 0.71 -9.55 -2.45
C SER A 50 0.70 -10.74 -3.39
N GLU A 51 -0.25 -11.66 -3.21
CA GLU A 51 -0.48 -12.72 -4.20
C GLU A 51 -1.11 -12.19 -5.50
N GLU A 52 -1.74 -11.02 -5.45
CA GLU A 52 -2.50 -10.43 -6.57
C GLU A 52 -1.69 -9.40 -7.37
N ILE A 53 -0.71 -8.76 -6.72
CA ILE A 53 0.21 -7.79 -7.34
C ILE A 53 1.65 -8.25 -7.16
N ASP A 54 2.34 -8.42 -8.28
CA ASP A 54 3.78 -8.65 -8.31
C ASP A 54 4.51 -7.37 -7.88
N GLY A 55 5.17 -7.44 -6.72
CA GLY A 55 5.83 -6.31 -6.09
C GLY A 55 7.31 -6.14 -6.47
N GLU A 56 7.83 -6.91 -7.44
CA GLU A 56 9.25 -6.90 -7.86
C GLU A 56 10.22 -6.76 -6.67
N ILE A 57 9.98 -7.52 -5.60
CA ILE A 57 10.58 -7.32 -4.27
C ILE A 57 12.12 -7.33 -4.30
N GLU A 58 12.71 -8.18 -5.14
CA GLU A 58 14.15 -8.25 -5.31
C GLU A 58 14.71 -6.99 -5.98
N GLU A 59 14.02 -6.45 -6.99
CA GLU A 59 14.41 -5.20 -7.66
C GLU A 59 14.28 -4.02 -6.70
N HIS A 60 13.17 -3.95 -5.96
CA HIS A 60 12.96 -2.95 -4.92
C HIS A 60 14.07 -2.98 -3.86
N LEU A 61 14.45 -4.17 -3.39
CA LEU A 61 15.55 -4.32 -2.43
C LEU A 61 16.88 -3.78 -2.97
N MET A 62 17.17 -4.02 -4.25
CA MET A 62 18.38 -3.51 -4.90
C MET A 62 18.35 -1.99 -5.03
N ASP A 63 17.20 -1.40 -5.36
CA ASP A 63 17.01 0.05 -5.43
C ASP A 63 17.22 0.74 -4.08
N LEU A 64 16.90 0.05 -2.98
CA LEU A 64 17.21 0.51 -1.61
C LEU A 64 18.72 0.41 -1.27
N GLY A 65 19.54 -0.18 -2.14
CA GLY A 65 20.99 -0.31 -1.97
C GLY A 65 21.42 -1.52 -1.14
N TYR A 66 20.53 -2.49 -0.93
CA TYR A 66 20.86 -3.74 -0.25
C TYR A 66 21.40 -4.79 -1.24
N PRO A 67 22.25 -5.73 -0.78
CA PRO A 67 22.64 -6.87 -1.60
C PRO A 67 21.44 -7.81 -1.84
N PRO A 68 21.48 -8.64 -2.90
CA PRO A 68 20.46 -9.66 -3.13
C PRO A 68 20.29 -10.57 -1.91
N ALA A 69 19.03 -10.86 -1.55
CA ALA A 69 18.71 -11.74 -0.44
C ALA A 69 18.83 -13.22 -0.85
N ALA A 70 18.83 -14.11 0.14
CA ALA A 70 18.88 -15.56 -0.09
C ALA A 70 17.53 -16.16 -0.53
N SER A 71 16.44 -15.42 -0.35
CA SER A 71 15.08 -15.79 -0.72
C SER A 71 14.20 -14.54 -0.79
N GLU A 72 13.05 -14.66 -1.45
CA GLU A 72 12.04 -13.61 -1.50
C GLU A 72 11.54 -13.21 -0.09
N GLU A 73 11.38 -14.18 0.82
CA GLU A 73 11.03 -13.89 2.21
C GLU A 73 12.08 -13.00 2.88
N ALA A 74 13.36 -13.33 2.72
CA ALA A 74 14.45 -12.53 3.27
C ALA A 74 14.61 -11.18 2.57
N ALA A 75 14.21 -11.07 1.29
CA ALA A 75 14.15 -9.79 0.59
C ALA A 75 13.04 -8.91 1.15
N TRP A 76 11.85 -9.49 1.31
CA TRP A 76 10.69 -8.81 1.86
C TRP A 76 10.92 -8.33 3.29
N GLU A 77 11.52 -9.15 4.15
CA GLU A 77 11.88 -8.73 5.51
C GLU A 77 12.78 -7.49 5.51
N GLN A 78 13.80 -7.44 4.65
CA GLN A 78 14.70 -6.29 4.54
C GLN A 78 14.01 -5.03 4.00
N VAL A 79 13.17 -5.17 2.96
CA VAL A 79 12.38 -4.05 2.41
C VAL A 79 11.44 -3.51 3.49
N ARG A 80 10.68 -4.39 4.15
CA ARG A 80 9.76 -4.03 5.21
C ARG A 80 10.48 -3.30 6.35
N ASP A 81 11.56 -3.87 6.87
CA ASP A 81 12.29 -3.30 7.99
C ASP A 81 12.87 -1.92 7.65
N PHE A 82 13.37 -1.73 6.42
CA PHE A 82 13.82 -0.41 5.94
C PHE A 82 12.74 0.67 6.11
N TYR A 83 11.50 0.40 5.70
CA TYR A 83 10.42 1.38 5.80
C TYR A 83 9.88 1.53 7.22
N LEU A 84 9.76 0.44 7.98
CA LEU A 84 9.29 0.49 9.37
C LEU A 84 10.22 1.29 10.28
N GLU A 85 11.54 1.17 10.10
CA GLU A 85 12.51 2.01 10.82
C GLU A 85 12.37 3.51 10.52
N ARG A 86 11.72 3.86 9.41
CA ARG A 86 11.47 5.25 8.96
C ARG A 86 10.07 5.76 9.34
N GLY A 87 9.34 5.01 10.15
CA GLY A 87 8.02 5.40 10.65
C GLY A 87 6.84 4.99 9.75
N CYS A 88 7.09 4.19 8.70
CA CYS A 88 6.01 3.62 7.91
C CYS A 88 5.23 2.57 8.72
N VAL A 89 4.04 2.22 8.23
CA VAL A 89 3.10 1.32 8.89
C VAL A 89 2.89 0.08 8.04
N LEU A 90 2.97 -1.10 8.66
CA LEU A 90 2.59 -2.36 8.03
C LEU A 90 1.09 -2.61 8.21
N LEU A 91 0.35 -2.61 7.11
CA LEU A 91 -1.00 -3.14 7.06
C LEU A 91 -0.94 -4.61 6.61
N ARG A 92 -1.57 -5.49 7.39
CA ARG A 92 -1.76 -6.91 7.04
C ARG A 92 -3.20 -7.18 6.65
N VAL A 93 -3.38 -7.72 5.44
CA VAL A 93 -4.67 -8.18 4.92
C VAL A 93 -4.52 -9.66 4.57
N GLU A 94 -4.91 -10.51 5.53
CA GLU A 94 -4.67 -11.95 5.44
C GLU A 94 -3.18 -12.28 5.22
N ALA A 95 -2.80 -12.86 4.08
CA ALA A 95 -1.41 -13.18 3.73
C ALA A 95 -0.66 -11.99 3.11
N ASP A 96 -1.37 -10.98 2.61
CA ASP A 96 -0.76 -9.82 1.97
C ASP A 96 -0.27 -8.81 3.01
N GLU A 97 0.86 -8.19 2.70
CA GLU A 97 1.48 -7.14 3.50
C GLU A 97 1.66 -5.87 2.66
N TYR A 98 1.15 -4.75 3.15
CA TYR A 98 1.24 -3.44 2.50
C TYR A 98 1.95 -2.46 3.43
N VAL A 99 2.95 -1.74 2.91
CA VAL A 99 3.67 -0.71 3.66
C VAL A 99 3.15 0.66 3.26
N LEU A 100 2.59 1.38 4.22
CA LEU A 100 2.04 2.73 4.03
C LEU A 100 2.95 3.76 4.71
N SER A 101 3.07 4.95 4.13
CA SER A 101 3.57 6.10 4.89
C SER A 101 2.68 6.36 6.11
N GLU A 102 3.25 6.91 7.18
CA GLU A 102 2.49 7.25 8.40
C GLU A 102 1.30 8.17 8.08
N GLN A 103 1.52 9.16 7.21
CA GLN A 103 0.49 10.11 6.79
C GLN A 103 -0.68 9.39 6.10
N LEU A 104 -0.40 8.45 5.21
CA LEU A 104 -1.44 7.70 4.52
C LEU A 104 -2.21 6.81 5.50
N ALA A 105 -1.51 6.10 6.40
CA ALA A 105 -2.14 5.26 7.40
C ALA A 105 -3.05 6.06 8.35
N GLN A 106 -2.63 7.26 8.77
CA GLN A 106 -3.45 8.18 9.56
C GLN A 106 -4.67 8.67 8.76
N HIS A 107 -4.46 9.07 7.49
CA HIS A 107 -5.54 9.51 6.62
C HIS A 107 -6.62 8.44 6.48
N LEU A 108 -6.21 7.18 6.26
CA LEU A 108 -7.09 6.02 6.13
C LEU A 108 -7.65 5.50 7.46
N LYS A 109 -7.28 6.10 8.60
CA LYS A 109 -7.72 5.72 9.96
C LYS A 109 -7.32 4.29 10.33
N LEU A 110 -6.12 3.89 9.92
CA LEU A 110 -5.51 2.58 10.20
C LEU A 110 -4.50 2.62 11.36
N LEU A 111 -4.27 3.80 11.94
CA LEU A 111 -3.47 4.07 13.13
C LEU A 111 -4.33 4.60 14.27
#